data_AF-A0A1A8JTG4-F1
#
_entry.id   AF-A0A1A8JTG4-F1
#
_cell.length_a   1.000
_cell.length_b   1.000
_cell.length_c   1.000
_cell.angle_alpha   90.00
_cell.angle_beta   90.00
_cell.angle_gamma   90.00
#
_symmetry.space_group_name_H-M   'P 1'
#
loop_
_entity.id
_entity.type
_entity.pdbx_description
1 polymer ?
#
loop_
_entity_poly.entity_id
_entity_poly.type
_entity_poly.pdbx_seq_one_letter_code
_entity_poly.pdbx_strand_id
1 'polypeptide(L)'
;DHKTYFLKIHAPWNVLAKYADILKIKVPFKESDFPHGREVPLEFLSCPFRLPDSIIHPQPDYFTSPFDKNKVEFFLISDKSTFFPPSTRNRIVYYILAHCPYYSEGRKDREKTGIKRLLSNGTYTAAFPLHDGRYWKKARNSEPESERYNLYKHWARFLCFYKE
;
A
#
# COMPACT_ATOMS: atom_id res chain seq x y z
N ASP A 1 -12.47 -26.86 -6.72
CA ASP A 1 -11.81 -28.17 -6.79
C ASP A 1 -11.89 -28.97 -5.48
N HIS A 2 -12.41 -28.40 -4.38
CA HIS A 2 -12.44 -29.02 -3.05
C HIS A 2 -11.05 -29.44 -2.51
N LYS A 3 -9.98 -28.90 -3.11
CA LYS A 3 -8.58 -29.16 -2.76
C LYS A 3 -7.83 -27.88 -2.42
N THR A 4 -8.23 -26.76 -3.00
CA THR A 4 -7.62 -25.45 -2.75
C THR A 4 -8.33 -24.74 -1.60
N TYR A 5 -7.55 -24.37 -0.58
CA TYR A 5 -8.01 -23.59 0.57
C TYR A 5 -7.41 -22.19 0.51
N PHE A 6 -8.22 -21.18 0.83
CA PHE A 6 -7.77 -19.79 0.89
C PHE A 6 -7.82 -19.27 2.31
N LEU A 7 -6.66 -18.87 2.85
CA LEU A 7 -6.56 -18.21 4.14
C LEU A 7 -6.47 -16.70 3.94
N LYS A 8 -7.39 -15.94 4.56
CA LYS A 8 -7.32 -14.48 4.60
C LYS A 8 -6.60 -14.04 5.87
N ILE A 9 -5.66 -13.12 5.72
CA ILE A 9 -4.88 -12.56 6.82
C ILE A 9 -5.26 -11.09 7.00
N HIS A 10 -5.53 -10.69 8.24
CA HIS A 10 -5.84 -9.32 8.61
C HIS A 10 -4.97 -8.89 9.79
N ALA A 11 -4.38 -7.69 9.70
CA ALA A 11 -3.64 -7.08 10.79
C ALA A 11 -4.45 -5.93 11.42
N PRO A 12 -4.81 -6.04 12.71
CA PRO A 12 -5.50 -4.98 13.43
C PRO A 12 -4.58 -3.77 13.71
N TRP A 13 -5.18 -2.63 14.07
CA TRP A 13 -4.47 -1.35 14.29
C TRP A 13 -3.26 -1.47 15.21
N ASN A 14 -3.39 -2.13 16.35
CA ASN A 14 -2.30 -2.30 17.32
C ASN A 14 -1.09 -3.04 16.74
N VAL A 15 -1.34 -4.06 15.91
CA VAL A 15 -0.28 -4.79 15.19
C VAL A 15 0.35 -3.89 14.13
N LEU A 16 -0.47 -3.20 13.33
CA LEU A 16 0.02 -2.28 12.31
C LEU A 16 0.88 -1.17 12.92
N ALA A 17 0.40 -0.50 13.97
CA ALA A 17 1.11 0.57 14.65
C ALA A 17 2.43 0.09 15.26
N LYS A 18 2.45 -1.08 15.91
CA LYS A 18 3.68 -1.67 16.47
C LYS A 18 4.74 -1.89 15.39
N TYR A 19 4.36 -2.53 14.28
CA TYR A 19 5.32 -2.83 13.23
C TYR A 19 5.64 -1.63 12.35
N ALA A 20 4.75 -0.65 12.22
CA ALA A 20 5.02 0.63 11.55
C ALA A 20 6.12 1.42 12.28
N ASP A 21 6.11 1.41 13.61
CA ASP A 21 7.16 2.01 14.44
C ASP A 21 8.49 1.25 14.31
N ILE A 22 8.47 -0.09 14.37
CA ILE A 22 9.67 -0.93 14.15
C ILE A 22 10.28 -0.68 12.76
N LEU A 23 9.44 -0.58 11.73
CA LEU A 23 9.86 -0.38 10.34
C LEU A 23 10.12 1.09 9.99
N LYS A 24 9.93 2.02 10.95
CA LYS A 24 10.11 3.46 10.76
C LYS A 24 9.39 3.99 9.52
N ILE A 25 8.14 3.57 9.37
CA ILE A 25 7.29 3.99 8.25
C ILE A 25 7.04 5.48 8.36
N LYS A 26 7.42 6.25 7.34
CA LYS A 26 7.14 7.68 7.28
C LYS A 26 5.64 7.90 7.05
N VAL A 27 5.06 8.78 7.86
CA VAL A 27 3.64 9.15 7.82
C VAL A 27 3.49 10.66 7.94
N PRO A 28 2.39 11.24 7.44
CA PRO A 28 2.17 12.69 7.48
C PRO A 28 1.93 13.18 8.92
N PHE A 29 2.54 14.32 9.27
CA PHE A 29 2.31 15.01 10.55
C PHE A 29 1.89 16.48 10.39
N LYS A 30 2.18 17.10 9.24
CA LYS A 30 1.77 18.46 8.91
C LYS A 30 1.57 18.58 7.40
N GLU A 31 0.54 19.29 6.98
CA GLU A 31 0.35 19.68 5.57
C GLU A 31 1.44 20.68 5.15
N SER A 32 1.93 20.54 3.92
CA SER A 32 2.94 21.42 3.35
C SER A 32 2.36 22.81 3.13
N ASP A 33 3.04 23.83 3.65
CA ASP A 33 2.75 25.24 3.45
C ASP A 33 3.46 25.81 2.21
N PHE A 34 4.22 24.98 1.48
CA PHE A 34 4.82 25.38 0.21
C PHE A 34 3.77 25.44 -0.89
N PRO A 35 3.75 26.51 -1.72
CA PRO A 35 2.89 26.56 -2.89
C PRO A 35 3.26 25.42 -3.85
N HIS A 36 2.28 24.62 -4.26
CA HIS A 36 2.48 23.55 -5.24
C HIS A 36 2.88 24.18 -6.58
N GLY A 37 4.08 23.86 -7.07
CA GLY A 37 4.54 24.24 -8.40
C GLY A 37 4.85 25.73 -8.56
N ARG A 38 6.13 26.08 -8.66
CA ARG A 38 6.51 27.28 -9.44
C ARG A 38 6.09 27.02 -10.88
N GLU A 39 5.36 27.95 -11.49
CA GLU A 39 5.04 27.92 -12.91
C GLU A 39 6.31 27.59 -13.71
N VAL A 40 6.34 26.40 -14.32
CA VAL A 40 7.47 26.02 -15.17
C VAL A 40 7.31 26.83 -16.45
N PRO A 41 8.29 27.65 -16.86
CA PRO A 41 8.19 28.34 -18.14
C PRO A 41 7.89 27.31 -19.23
N LEU A 42 6.84 27.55 -20.04
CA LEU A 42 6.33 26.66 -21.10
C LEU A 42 5.45 25.47 -20.67
N GLU A 43 4.73 25.52 -19.54
CA GLU A 43 3.77 24.46 -19.14
C GLU A 43 2.76 24.05 -20.24
N PHE A 44 2.40 24.96 -21.15
CA PHE A 44 1.49 24.64 -22.25
C PHE A 44 2.01 23.50 -23.14
N LEU A 45 3.34 23.34 -23.27
CA LEU A 45 3.95 22.27 -24.06
C LEU A 45 3.76 20.88 -23.43
N SER A 46 3.62 20.80 -22.09
CA SER A 46 3.37 19.54 -21.37
C SER A 46 1.89 19.25 -21.13
N CYS A 47 1.00 20.24 -21.31
CA CYS A 47 -0.45 20.11 -21.17
C CYS A 47 -1.08 18.92 -21.94
N PRO A 48 -0.74 18.59 -23.20
CA PRO A 48 -1.32 17.43 -23.89
C PRO A 48 -0.86 16.07 -23.31
N PHE A 49 0.21 16.06 -22.52
CA PHE A 49 0.77 14.88 -21.89
C PHE A 49 0.30 14.72 -20.43
N ARG A 50 -0.12 15.81 -19.76
CA ARG A 50 -0.63 15.77 -18.38
C ARG A 50 -1.95 15.01 -18.27
N LEU A 51 -2.06 14.20 -17.24
CA LEU A 51 -3.32 13.57 -16.89
C LEU A 51 -4.32 14.60 -16.31
N PRO A 52 -5.61 14.57 -16.69
CA PRO A 52 -6.62 15.45 -16.09
C PRO A 52 -6.75 15.28 -14.57
N ASP A 53 -6.88 16.39 -13.84
CA ASP A 53 -7.07 16.44 -12.38
C ASP A 53 -8.34 15.72 -11.89
N SER A 54 -9.29 15.48 -12.79
CA SER A 54 -10.49 14.68 -12.51
C SER A 54 -10.18 13.18 -12.30
N ILE A 55 -8.99 12.72 -12.70
CA ILE A 55 -8.57 11.30 -12.61
C ILE A 55 -7.59 11.10 -11.45
N ILE A 56 -6.62 11.99 -11.30
CA ILE A 56 -5.73 12.05 -10.13
C ILE A 56 -6.06 13.35 -9.41
N HIS A 57 -6.78 13.23 -8.30
CA HIS A 57 -7.04 14.39 -7.45
C HIS A 57 -5.71 14.90 -6.89
N PRO A 58 -5.38 16.19 -7.06
CA PRO A 58 -4.19 16.75 -6.45
C PRO A 58 -4.32 16.57 -4.94
N GLN A 59 -3.45 15.75 -4.36
CA GLN A 59 -3.32 15.61 -2.92
C GLN A 59 -2.29 16.63 -2.45
N PRO A 60 -2.56 17.34 -1.34
CA PRO A 60 -1.58 18.26 -0.80
C PRO A 60 -0.34 17.48 -0.38
N ASP A 61 0.83 18.07 -0.61
CA ASP A 61 2.06 17.55 -0.05
C ASP A 61 2.03 17.60 1.48
N TYR A 62 2.67 16.63 2.12
CA TYR A 62 2.77 16.56 3.58
C TYR A 62 4.22 16.45 4.02
N PHE A 63 4.54 17.14 5.12
CA PHE A 63 5.73 16.83 5.89
C PHE A 63 5.53 15.47 6.57
N THR A 64 6.52 14.59 6.40
CA THR A 64 6.47 13.23 6.93
C THR A 64 7.55 13.00 7.97
N SER A 65 7.23 12.16 8.96
CA SER A 65 8.16 11.73 10.00
C SER A 65 7.97 10.24 10.27
N PRO A 66 9.01 9.49 10.70
CA PRO A 66 8.85 8.09 11.09
C PRO A 66 7.76 7.94 12.15
N PHE A 67 6.84 7.00 11.92
CA PHE A 67 5.74 6.71 12.83
C PHE A 67 6.28 6.30 14.22
N ASP A 68 5.70 6.89 15.26
CA ASP A 68 5.98 6.56 16.66
C ASP A 68 4.65 6.22 17.34
N LYS A 69 4.52 4.96 17.80
CA LYS A 69 3.30 4.47 18.43
C LYS A 69 3.00 5.13 19.78
N ASN A 70 3.98 5.79 20.40
CA ASN A 70 3.81 6.49 21.68
C ASN A 70 3.42 7.96 21.48
N LYS A 71 3.55 8.49 20.25
CA LYS A 71 3.25 9.88 19.88
C LYS A 71 2.20 9.95 18.77
N VAL A 72 1.17 9.11 18.86
CA VAL A 72 0.14 8.99 17.82
C VAL A 72 -0.55 10.32 17.55
N GLU A 73 -0.77 11.13 18.58
CA GLU A 73 -1.42 12.45 18.50
C GLU A 73 -0.61 13.50 17.71
N PHE A 74 0.68 13.25 17.47
CA PHE A 74 1.53 14.12 16.64
C PHE A 74 1.22 13.99 15.14
N PHE A 75 0.62 12.86 14.72
CA PHE A 75 0.39 12.56 13.31
C PHE A 75 -1.03 12.90 12.86
N LEU A 76 -1.20 13.16 11.56
CA LEU A 76 -2.50 13.46 10.96
C LEU A 76 -3.31 12.16 10.77
N ILE A 77 -3.94 11.69 11.85
CA ILE A 77 -4.75 10.47 11.86
C ILE A 77 -6.23 10.83 12.05
N SER A 78 -6.96 10.91 10.95
CA SER A 78 -8.43 11.10 10.98
C SER A 78 -9.15 9.80 11.32
N ASP A 79 -8.79 8.70 10.64
CA ASP A 79 -9.36 7.38 10.86
C ASP A 79 -8.29 6.29 10.86
N LYS A 80 -8.24 5.53 11.95
CA LYS A 80 -7.29 4.42 12.14
C LYS A 80 -7.51 3.27 11.15
N SER A 81 -8.73 3.11 10.62
CA SER A 81 -9.05 2.02 9.69
C SER A 81 -8.47 2.24 8.29
N THR A 82 -8.34 3.51 7.89
CA THR A 82 -7.89 3.95 6.56
C THR A 82 -6.50 4.59 6.56
N PHE A 83 -5.98 5.05 7.71
CA PHE A 83 -4.69 5.74 7.83
C PHE A 83 -3.51 5.04 7.15
N PHE A 84 -3.35 3.73 7.36
CA PHE A 84 -2.35 2.97 6.63
C PHE A 84 -2.94 2.51 5.29
N PRO A 85 -2.43 2.98 4.13
CA PRO A 85 -2.96 2.55 2.84
C PRO A 85 -2.71 1.05 2.61
N PRO A 86 -3.49 0.38 1.75
CA PRO A 86 -3.36 -1.06 1.49
C PRO A 86 -1.94 -1.50 1.14
N SER A 87 -1.19 -0.70 0.38
CA SER A 87 0.22 -0.94 0.05
C SER A 87 1.11 -1.05 1.30
N THR A 88 0.99 -0.09 2.22
CA THR A 88 1.71 -0.05 3.49
C THR A 88 1.29 -1.20 4.42
N ARG A 89 -0.02 -1.49 4.51
CA ARG A 89 -0.54 -2.63 5.29
C ARG A 89 0.02 -3.96 4.77
N ASN A 90 0.01 -4.16 3.45
CA ASN A 90 0.57 -5.35 2.81
C ASN A 90 2.07 -5.48 3.09
N ARG A 91 2.82 -4.38 3.04
CA ARG A 91 4.25 -4.37 3.39
C ARG A 91 4.49 -4.79 4.84
N ILE A 92 3.71 -4.26 5.79
CA ILE A 92 3.80 -4.63 7.21
C ILE A 92 3.46 -6.11 7.40
N VAL A 93 2.35 -6.58 6.84
CA VAL A 93 1.91 -7.98 6.96
C VAL A 93 2.95 -8.92 6.37
N TYR A 94 3.49 -8.61 5.19
CA TYR A 94 4.54 -9.41 4.59
C TYR A 94 5.81 -9.45 5.44
N TYR A 95 6.20 -8.32 6.04
CA TYR A 95 7.31 -8.30 6.99
C TYR A 95 7.09 -9.25 8.18
N ILE A 96 5.89 -9.25 8.76
CA ILE A 96 5.53 -10.17 9.85
C ILE A 96 5.62 -11.62 9.37
N LEU A 97 5.01 -11.93 8.22
CA LEU A 97 5.00 -13.29 7.66
C LEU A 97 6.41 -13.77 7.30
N ALA A 98 7.31 -12.88 6.88
CA ALA A 98 8.68 -13.23 6.56
C ALA A 98 9.54 -13.54 7.80
N HIS A 99 9.17 -13.02 8.99
CA HIS A 99 9.95 -13.16 10.23
C HIS A 99 9.25 -14.00 11.31
N CYS A 100 8.07 -14.54 11.03
CA CYS A 100 7.33 -15.37 11.97
C CYS A 100 7.97 -16.77 12.10
N PRO A 101 8.44 -17.17 13.29
CA PRO A 101 8.93 -18.53 13.53
C PRO A 101 7.76 -19.53 13.67
N TYR A 102 7.97 -20.77 13.26
CA TYR A 102 6.97 -21.85 13.34
C TYR A 102 7.54 -23.16 13.94
N TYR A 103 8.62 -23.08 14.71
CA TYR A 103 9.15 -24.23 15.46
C TYR A 103 8.36 -24.49 16.75
N SER A 104 8.34 -25.74 17.21
CA SER A 104 7.72 -26.15 18.48
C SER A 104 8.53 -25.65 19.69
N GLU A 105 7.82 -25.32 20.78
CA GLU A 105 8.45 -24.92 22.04
C GLU A 105 9.50 -25.95 22.48
N GLY A 106 10.72 -25.47 22.74
CA GLY A 106 11.86 -26.31 23.15
C GLY A 106 12.92 -26.60 22.07
N ARG A 107 12.64 -26.35 20.78
CA ARG A 107 13.68 -26.44 19.72
C ARG A 107 13.74 -25.14 18.92
N LYS A 108 14.70 -24.27 19.23
CA LYS A 108 14.99 -23.08 18.42
C LYS A 108 15.71 -23.50 17.13
N ASP A 109 14.93 -23.97 16.17
CA ASP A 109 15.41 -24.20 14.81
C ASP A 109 15.31 -22.89 14.03
N ARG A 110 16.45 -22.20 13.88
CA ARG A 110 16.52 -20.92 13.14
C ARG A 110 16.03 -21.06 11.69
N GLU A 111 16.07 -22.26 11.14
CA GLU A 111 15.62 -22.49 9.79
C GLU A 111 14.10 -22.46 9.66
N LYS A 112 13.33 -22.73 10.72
CA LYS A 112 11.85 -22.74 10.70
C LYS A 112 11.25 -21.35 10.91
N THR A 113 11.59 -20.44 10.02
CA THR A 113 11.11 -19.06 10.05
C THR A 113 10.66 -18.61 8.66
N GLY A 114 9.53 -17.93 8.61
CA GLY A 114 9.13 -17.14 7.45
C GLY A 114 8.34 -17.87 6.37
N ILE A 115 7.46 -17.13 5.72
CA ILE A 115 6.57 -17.62 4.66
C ILE A 115 7.31 -18.16 3.43
N LYS A 116 8.48 -17.60 3.08
CA LYS A 116 9.25 -18.04 1.91
C LYS A 116 9.66 -19.50 2.01
N ARG A 117 10.05 -19.97 3.19
CA ARG A 117 10.42 -21.38 3.39
C ARG A 117 9.20 -22.30 3.31
N LEU A 118 8.08 -21.89 3.88
CA LEU A 118 6.82 -22.65 3.79
C LEU A 118 6.34 -22.78 2.34
N LEU A 119 6.56 -21.77 1.51
CA LEU A 119 6.31 -21.83 0.07
C LEU A 119 7.31 -22.78 -0.63
N SER A 120 8.61 -22.65 -0.34
CA SER A 120 9.65 -23.50 -0.92
C SER A 120 9.47 -24.99 -0.58
N ASN A 121 8.95 -25.30 0.61
CA ASN A 121 8.70 -26.66 1.05
C ASN A 121 7.35 -27.21 0.54
N GLY A 122 6.57 -26.41 -0.19
CA GLY A 122 5.24 -26.80 -0.69
C GLY A 122 4.15 -26.88 0.38
N THR A 123 4.38 -26.35 1.59
CA THR A 123 3.34 -26.26 2.64
C THR A 123 2.25 -25.28 2.26
N TYR A 124 2.62 -24.15 1.65
CA TYR A 124 1.70 -23.23 1.00
C TYR A 124 1.97 -23.19 -0.50
N THR A 125 0.91 -23.12 -1.29
CA THR A 125 1.03 -23.03 -2.76
C THR A 125 1.40 -21.62 -3.23
N ALA A 126 0.85 -20.60 -2.58
CA ALA A 126 1.09 -19.20 -2.93
C ALA A 126 0.79 -18.27 -1.74
N ALA A 127 1.43 -17.10 -1.75
CA ALA A 127 1.12 -16.00 -0.84
C ALA A 127 1.18 -14.69 -1.62
N PHE A 128 0.07 -13.95 -1.66
CA PHE A 128 -0.05 -12.73 -2.45
C PHE A 128 -1.00 -11.72 -1.78
N PRO A 129 -0.74 -10.42 -1.91
CA PRO A 129 -1.69 -9.39 -1.51
C PRO A 129 -2.91 -9.39 -2.45
N LEU A 130 -4.05 -8.92 -1.94
CA LEU A 130 -5.24 -8.70 -2.77
C LEU A 130 -5.19 -7.32 -3.41
N HIS A 131 -5.69 -7.25 -4.65
CA HIS A 131 -5.94 -5.98 -5.33
C HIS A 131 -7.30 -5.40 -4.90
N ASP A 132 -7.40 -4.08 -5.01
CA ASP A 132 -8.60 -3.26 -4.81
C ASP A 132 -9.76 -3.61 -5.77
N GLY A 133 -9.46 -4.03 -6.99
CA GLY A 133 -10.49 -4.34 -7.99
C GLY A 133 -10.01 -5.08 -9.23
N ARG A 134 -10.94 -5.28 -10.18
CA ARG A 134 -10.63 -5.80 -11.52
C ARG A 134 -10.28 -4.63 -12.43
N TYR A 135 -9.11 -4.68 -13.07
CA TYR A 135 -8.60 -3.55 -13.87
C TYR A 135 -9.48 -3.16 -15.06
N TRP A 136 -10.33 -4.07 -15.56
CA TRP A 136 -11.19 -3.85 -16.74
C TRP A 136 -12.63 -3.49 -16.40
N LYS A 137 -12.99 -3.44 -15.11
CA LYS A 137 -14.37 -3.27 -14.67
C LYS A 137 -14.50 -1.96 -13.91
N LYS A 138 -15.33 -1.06 -14.43
CA LYS A 138 -15.73 0.17 -13.75
C LYS A 138 -16.50 -0.12 -12.46
N ALA A 139 -16.44 0.82 -11.52
CA ALA A 139 -17.29 0.84 -10.35
C ALA A 139 -18.78 0.73 -10.76
N ARG A 140 -19.57 -0.06 -10.03
CA ARG A 140 -20.97 -0.34 -10.38
C ARG A 140 -21.95 0.76 -9.93
N ASN A 141 -21.49 1.69 -9.08
CA ASN A 141 -22.27 2.74 -8.41
C ASN A 141 -21.47 4.06 -8.38
N SER A 142 -21.98 5.10 -7.70
CA SER A 142 -21.26 6.37 -7.38
C SER A 142 -20.03 6.21 -6.47
N GLU A 143 -19.48 5.00 -6.36
CA GLU A 143 -18.23 4.74 -5.64
C GLU A 143 -17.04 5.22 -6.48
N PRO A 144 -15.97 5.69 -5.82
CA PRO A 144 -14.75 6.06 -6.53
C PRO A 144 -14.19 4.85 -7.31
N GLU A 145 -13.67 5.14 -8.51
CA GLU A 145 -13.04 4.11 -9.34
C GLU A 145 -11.81 3.52 -8.64
N SER A 146 -11.60 2.21 -8.80
CA SER A 146 -10.43 1.52 -8.22
C SER A 146 -9.13 2.09 -8.80
N GLU A 147 -8.09 2.24 -7.97
CA GLU A 147 -6.77 2.70 -8.39
C GLU A 147 -6.24 1.86 -9.55
N ARG A 148 -6.45 0.53 -9.49
CA ARG A 148 -6.01 -0.39 -10.55
C ARG A 148 -6.71 -0.15 -11.89
N TYR A 149 -8.01 0.19 -11.87
CA TYR A 149 -8.74 0.53 -13.10
C TYR A 149 -8.18 1.82 -13.71
N ASN A 150 -7.97 2.86 -12.89
CA ASN A 150 -7.42 4.13 -13.34
C ASN A 150 -6.01 3.96 -13.93
N LEU A 151 -5.13 3.22 -13.23
CA LEU A 151 -3.78 2.93 -13.70
C LEU A 151 -3.78 2.20 -15.05
N TYR A 152 -4.66 1.20 -15.22
CA TYR A 152 -4.79 0.51 -16.51
C TYR A 152 -5.32 1.43 -17.61
N LYS A 153 -6.36 2.22 -17.33
CA LYS A 153 -7.00 3.05 -18.35
C LYS A 153 -6.10 4.18 -18.84
N HIS A 154 -5.28 4.73 -17.96
CA HIS A 154 -4.56 5.98 -18.19
C HIS A 154 -3.04 5.83 -18.31
N TRP A 155 -2.45 4.73 -17.88
CA TRP A 155 -0.99 4.56 -17.87
C TRP A 155 -0.54 3.21 -18.46
N ALA A 156 -0.98 2.08 -17.89
CA ALA A 156 -0.51 0.74 -18.24
C ALA A 156 -1.12 0.16 -19.55
N ARG A 157 -1.28 1.00 -20.58
CA ARG A 157 -1.72 0.62 -21.93
C ARG A 157 -0.70 1.08 -22.95
N PHE A 158 -0.50 0.26 -23.98
CA PHE A 158 0.48 0.54 -25.04
C PHE A 158 0.34 1.94 -25.65
N LEU A 159 -0.87 2.45 -25.81
CA LEU A 159 -1.13 3.78 -26.37
C LEU A 159 -1.11 4.93 -25.34
N CYS A 160 -0.65 4.70 -24.11
CA CYS A 160 -0.58 5.71 -23.06
C CYS A 160 0.85 6.00 -22.59
N PHE A 161 1.86 5.59 -23.36
CA PHE A 161 3.28 5.76 -23.03
C PHE A 161 3.76 7.23 -22.94
N TYR A 162 3.00 8.16 -23.52
CA TYR A 162 3.34 9.58 -23.59
C TYR A 162 2.72 10.39 -22.46
N LYS A 163 1.87 9.80 -21.62
CA LYS A 163 1.19 10.53 -20.53
C LYS A 163 2.10 10.62 -19.31
N GLU A 164 2.21 11.82 -18.76
CA GLU A 164 2.90 12.13 -17.51
C GLU A 164 1.91 12.17 -16.33
#